data_AF-A0A5B0N1V0-F1
#
_entry.id   AF-A0A5B0N1V0-F1
#
_cell.length_a   1.000
_cell.length_b   1.000
_cell.length_c   1.000
_cell.angle_alpha   90.00
_cell.angle_beta   90.00
_cell.angle_gamma   90.00
#
_symmetry.space_group_name_H-M   'P 1'
#
loop_
_entity.id
_entity.type
_entity.pdbx_description
1 polymer ?
#
loop_
_entity_poly.entity_id
_entity_poly.type
_entity_poly.pdbx_seq_one_letter_code
_entity_poly.pdbx_strand_id
1 'polypeptide(L)'
;MQSISSVDQLMPTHRRIERMTEHLRTVFDDKASQKLPVFVGFITAGYPSPQLTVPLMLAMEAGGVDVIELGIPFSEPSADGPVIRECHEVALWYKVDFKMCLKFISEARSKGLKAPVILMGK
;
A
#
# COMPACT_ATOMS: atom_id res chain seq x y z
N MET A 1 12.77 29.39 28.80
CA MET A 1 11.66 28.45 29.06
C MET A 1 10.35 29.17 28.78
N GLN A 2 9.86 29.08 27.54
CA GLN A 2 8.51 29.41 27.07
C GLN A 2 8.48 28.90 25.62
N SER A 3 7.92 27.70 25.42
CA SER A 3 6.54 27.48 24.96
C SER A 3 6.49 27.29 23.45
N ILE A 4 6.85 26.08 23.01
CA ILE A 4 6.50 25.50 21.72
C ILE A 4 4.97 25.45 21.66
N SER A 5 4.29 26.37 20.96
CA SER A 5 2.82 26.33 20.89
C SER A 5 2.16 27.06 19.70
N SER A 6 2.80 27.12 18.54
CA SER A 6 2.16 27.70 17.34
C SER A 6 2.12 26.80 16.10
N VAL A 7 2.75 25.63 16.13
CA VAL A 7 2.72 24.67 15.00
C VAL A 7 1.62 23.61 15.19
N ASP A 8 1.36 23.17 16.43
CA ASP A 8 0.37 22.11 16.72
C ASP A 8 -1.09 22.50 16.46
N GLN A 9 -1.39 23.79 16.28
CA GLN A 9 -2.74 24.32 16.09
C GLN A 9 -3.14 24.48 14.61
N LEU A 10 -2.22 24.30 13.66
CA LEU A 10 -2.53 24.37 12.24
C LEU A 10 -2.89 22.98 11.68
N MET A 11 -4.20 22.81 11.45
CA MET A 11 -4.80 21.82 10.53
C MET A 11 -4.79 20.34 11.00
N PRO A 12 -5.98 19.74 11.29
CA PRO A 12 -6.12 18.32 11.67
C PRO A 12 -5.52 17.31 10.67
N THR A 13 -5.37 17.72 9.42
CA THR A 13 -4.80 16.93 8.32
C THR A 13 -3.28 16.76 8.43
N HIS A 14 -2.54 17.74 8.97
CA HIS A 14 -1.09 17.67 9.09
C HIS A 14 -0.65 16.53 10.03
N ARG A 15 -1.29 16.45 11.20
CA ARG A 15 -1.10 15.35 12.16
C ARG A 15 -1.40 13.95 11.60
N ARG A 16 -2.32 13.87 10.64
CA ARG A 16 -2.71 12.61 10.00
C ARG A 16 -1.67 12.17 8.95
N ILE A 17 -1.08 13.11 8.23
CA ILE A 17 0.01 12.87 7.29
C ILE A 17 1.28 12.46 8.05
N GLU A 18 1.67 13.19 9.10
CA GLU A 18 2.81 12.83 9.96
C GLU A 18 2.69 11.40 10.51
N ARG A 19 1.50 11.00 11.00
CA ARG A 19 1.21 9.63 11.42
C ARG A 19 1.33 8.58 10.31
N MET A 20 0.99 8.92 9.06
CA MET A 20 1.09 7.99 7.94
C MET A 20 2.55 7.75 7.54
N THR A 21 3.36 8.81 7.50
CA THR A 21 4.80 8.68 7.23
C THR A 21 5.54 7.97 8.34
N GLU A 22 5.05 8.06 9.58
CA GLU A 22 5.61 7.37 10.74
C GLU A 22 5.62 5.85 10.55
N HIS A 23 4.54 5.27 10.03
CA HIS A 23 4.43 3.81 9.92
C HIS A 23 5.47 3.22 8.96
N LEU A 24 5.66 3.85 7.79
CA LEU A 24 6.69 3.43 6.85
C LEU A 24 8.09 3.64 7.45
N ARG A 25 8.32 4.79 8.11
CA ARG A 25 9.60 5.08 8.78
C ARG A 25 9.95 4.02 9.83
N THR A 26 9.00 3.65 10.69
CA THR A 26 9.20 2.60 11.70
C THR A 26 9.63 1.28 11.08
N VAL A 27 9.02 0.86 9.96
CA VAL A 27 9.43 -0.38 9.26
C VAL A 27 10.90 -0.32 8.82
N PHE A 28 11.34 0.80 8.24
CA PHE A 28 12.73 0.97 7.82
C PHE A 28 13.70 1.04 9.02
N ASP A 29 13.34 1.77 10.07
CA ASP A 29 14.16 1.89 11.28
C ASP A 29 14.32 0.53 11.99
N ASP A 30 13.23 -0.23 12.12
CA ASP A 30 13.23 -1.57 12.72
C ASP A 30 14.12 -2.53 11.94
N LYS A 31 14.01 -2.55 10.60
CA LYS A 31 14.83 -3.42 9.74
C LYS A 31 16.29 -3.01 9.72
N ALA A 32 16.58 -1.71 9.70
CA ALA A 32 17.93 -1.18 9.80
C ALA A 32 18.59 -1.56 11.14
N SER A 33 17.87 -1.48 12.26
CA SER A 33 18.37 -1.89 13.58
C SER A 33 18.75 -3.37 13.64
N GLN A 34 18.04 -4.20 12.87
CA GLN A 34 18.30 -5.64 12.72
C GLN A 34 19.34 -5.97 11.64
N LYS A 35 19.83 -4.95 10.91
CA LYS A 35 20.71 -5.11 9.74
C LYS A 35 20.10 -6.00 8.64
N LEU A 36 18.78 -5.90 8.47
CA LEU A 36 18.03 -6.61 7.45
C LEU A 36 17.53 -5.64 6.37
N PRO A 37 17.41 -6.09 5.11
CA PRO A 37 16.74 -5.31 4.09
C PRO A 37 15.22 -5.25 4.35
N VAL A 38 14.57 -4.21 3.84
CA VAL A 38 13.10 -4.13 3.77
C VAL A 38 12.62 -4.89 2.54
N PHE A 39 11.68 -5.81 2.72
CA PHE A 39 11.05 -6.54 1.62
C PHE A 39 9.74 -5.88 1.20
N VAL A 40 9.73 -5.27 0.01
CA VAL A 40 8.53 -4.65 -0.59
C VAL A 40 7.93 -5.62 -1.61
N GLY A 41 6.70 -6.07 -1.37
CA GLY A 41 6.00 -6.98 -2.26
C GLY A 41 4.99 -6.23 -3.13
N PHE A 42 5.04 -6.45 -4.45
CA PHE A 42 4.10 -5.87 -5.41
C PHE A 42 3.00 -6.86 -5.82
N ILE A 43 1.75 -6.41 -5.86
CA ILE A 43 0.63 -7.09 -6.53
C ILE A 43 -0.25 -6.09 -7.27
N THR A 44 -0.84 -6.50 -8.40
CA THR A 44 -1.87 -5.71 -9.08
C THR A 44 -3.24 -5.94 -8.41
N ALA A 45 -3.91 -4.86 -7.99
CA ALA A 45 -5.25 -4.95 -7.43
C ALA A 45 -6.21 -5.58 -8.45
N GLY A 46 -6.98 -6.58 -8.04
CA GLY A 46 -7.91 -7.27 -8.93
C GLY A 46 -7.35 -8.47 -9.69
N TYR A 47 -6.05 -8.76 -9.56
CA TYR A 47 -5.42 -9.94 -10.16
C TYR A 47 -5.15 -11.05 -9.11
N PRO A 48 -5.36 -12.34 -9.44
CA PRO A 48 -5.97 -12.86 -10.67
C PRO A 48 -7.50 -12.73 -10.70
N SER A 49 -8.11 -12.34 -9.58
CA SER A 49 -9.51 -11.89 -9.51
C SER A 49 -9.70 -10.89 -8.36
N PRO A 50 -10.75 -10.05 -8.39
CA PRO A 50 -11.05 -9.08 -7.33
C PRO A 50 -11.09 -9.68 -5.93
N GLN A 51 -11.67 -10.88 -5.80
CA GLN A 51 -11.90 -11.54 -4.52
C GLN A 51 -10.60 -12.01 -3.85
N LEU A 52 -9.52 -12.14 -4.62
CA LEU A 52 -8.22 -12.61 -4.12
C LEU A 52 -7.32 -11.49 -3.63
N THR A 53 -7.59 -10.23 -3.99
CA THR A 53 -6.73 -9.09 -3.60
C THR A 53 -6.52 -9.04 -2.08
N VAL A 54 -7.61 -9.06 -1.29
CA VAL A 54 -7.53 -8.95 0.17
C VAL A 54 -6.86 -10.17 0.82
N PRO A 55 -7.25 -11.43 0.50
CA PRO A 55 -6.52 -12.61 0.98
C PRO A 55 -5.03 -12.59 0.62
N LEU A 56 -4.65 -12.15 -0.58
CA LEU A 56 -3.26 -12.06 -1.00
C LEU A 56 -2.48 -11.03 -0.18
N MET A 57 -3.05 -9.84 0.08
CA MET A 57 -2.39 -8.84 0.93
C MET A 57 -2.13 -9.37 2.35
N LEU A 58 -3.10 -10.06 2.95
CA LEU A 58 -2.93 -10.67 4.28
C LEU A 58 -1.90 -11.80 4.26
N ALA A 59 -1.90 -12.62 3.20
CA ALA A 59 -0.91 -13.69 3.02
C ALA A 59 0.51 -13.15 2.81
N MET A 60 0.66 -12.03 2.10
CA MET A 60 1.95 -11.33 1.94
C MET A 60 2.50 -10.86 3.29
N GLU A 61 1.68 -10.21 4.11
CA GLU A 61 2.08 -9.81 5.46
C GLU A 61 2.46 -11.04 6.32
N ALA A 62 1.63 -12.09 6.32
CA ALA A 62 1.93 -13.34 7.03
C ALA A 62 3.21 -14.03 6.53
N GLY A 63 3.53 -13.86 5.24
CA GLY A 63 4.75 -14.35 4.60
C GLY A 63 6.01 -13.50 4.85
N GLY A 64 5.90 -12.39 5.60
CA GLY A 64 7.03 -11.53 5.95
C GLY A 64 7.29 -10.37 4.99
N VAL A 65 6.31 -9.98 4.17
CA VAL A 65 6.38 -8.71 3.42
C VAL A 65 6.27 -7.55 4.41
N ASP A 66 7.25 -6.65 4.34
CA ASP A 66 7.34 -5.49 5.22
C ASP A 66 6.47 -4.33 4.75
N VAL A 67 6.37 -4.16 3.42
CA VAL A 67 5.56 -3.13 2.76
C VAL A 67 4.87 -3.74 1.54
N ILE A 68 3.58 -3.47 1.38
CA ILE A 68 2.82 -3.91 0.21
C ILE A 68 2.70 -2.74 -0.77
N GLU A 69 3.15 -2.96 -1.99
CA GLU A 69 2.89 -2.08 -3.12
C GLU A 69 1.68 -2.63 -3.90
N LEU A 70 0.58 -1.87 -3.88
CA LEU A 70 -0.66 -2.25 -4.55
C LEU A 70 -0.80 -1.46 -5.86
N GLY A 71 -0.59 -2.15 -6.97
CA GLY A 71 -0.74 -1.61 -8.33
C GLY A 71 -2.20 -1.33 -8.66
N ILE A 72 -2.53 -0.08 -8.95
CA ILE A 72 -3.82 0.36 -9.48
C ILE A 72 -3.84 0.02 -10.98
N PRO A 73 -4.83 -0.72 -11.50
CA PRO A 73 -4.88 -1.04 -12.92
C PRO A 73 -5.23 0.16 -13.81
N PHE A 74 -4.49 0.33 -14.91
CA PHE A 74 -4.68 1.38 -15.91
C PHE A 74 -4.40 0.85 -17.33
N SER A 75 -4.99 1.47 -18.34
CA SER A 75 -5.08 0.94 -19.71
C SER A 75 -3.78 1.01 -20.52
N GLU A 76 -2.86 1.92 -20.16
CA GLU A 76 -1.62 2.15 -20.93
C GLU A 76 -0.34 1.98 -20.07
N PRO A 77 -0.05 0.76 -19.59
CA PRO A 77 1.15 0.40 -18.82
C PRO A 77 2.39 0.29 -19.71
N SER A 78 2.63 1.28 -20.58
CA SER A 78 3.74 1.30 -21.55
C SER A 78 5.13 1.25 -20.91
N ALA A 79 5.23 1.58 -19.62
CA ALA A 79 6.48 1.51 -18.84
C ALA A 79 6.69 0.16 -18.15
N ASP A 80 5.65 -0.66 -17.98
CA ASP A 80 5.72 -1.91 -17.25
C ASP A 80 6.12 -3.08 -18.16
N GLY A 81 6.70 -4.13 -17.57
CA GLY A 81 7.02 -5.37 -18.27
C GLY A 81 5.78 -6.21 -18.62
N PRO A 82 5.88 -7.18 -19.55
CA PRO A 82 4.74 -7.91 -20.10
C PRO A 82 3.88 -8.61 -19.04
N VAL A 83 4.49 -9.15 -17.98
CA VAL A 83 3.79 -9.80 -16.86
C VAL A 83 2.86 -8.83 -16.14
N ILE A 84 3.35 -7.63 -15.81
CA ILE A 84 2.56 -6.62 -15.09
C ILE A 84 1.44 -6.08 -16.00
N ARG A 85 1.72 -5.91 -17.30
CA ARG A 85 0.69 -5.52 -18.29
C ARG A 85 -0.46 -6.52 -18.33
N GLU A 86 -0.15 -7.81 -18.40
CA GLU A 86 -1.17 -8.88 -18.39
C GLU A 86 -2.01 -8.84 -17.10
N CYS A 87 -1.36 -8.66 -15.93
CA CYS A 87 -2.08 -8.49 -14.67
C CYS A 87 -3.04 -7.29 -14.69
N HIS A 88 -2.62 -6.16 -15.28
CA HIS A 88 -3.48 -4.99 -15.45
C HIS A 88 -4.66 -5.27 -16.40
N GLU A 89 -4.43 -5.93 -17.53
CA GLU A 89 -5.50 -6.29 -18.48
C GLU A 89 -6.58 -7.16 -17.83
N VAL A 90 -6.18 -8.18 -17.06
CA VAL A 90 -7.12 -9.02 -16.30
C VAL A 90 -7.89 -8.20 -15.26
N ALA A 91 -7.23 -7.35 -14.50
CA ALA A 91 -7.91 -6.50 -13.50
C ALA A 91 -8.89 -5.50 -14.14
N LEU A 92 -8.54 -4.93 -15.30
CA LEU A 92 -9.42 -4.05 -16.07
C LEU A 92 -10.61 -4.80 -16.68
N TRP A 93 -10.44 -6.07 -17.05
CA TRP A 93 -11.55 -6.93 -17.48
C TRP A 93 -12.62 -7.05 -16.38
N TYR A 94 -12.18 -7.20 -15.12
CA TYR A 94 -13.05 -7.18 -13.93
C TYR A 94 -13.56 -5.79 -13.53
N LYS A 95 -13.26 -4.74 -14.30
CA LYS A 95 -13.67 -3.34 -14.01
C LYS A 95 -13.16 -2.83 -12.66
N VAL A 96 -11.98 -3.29 -12.24
CA VAL A 96 -11.32 -2.78 -11.05
C VAL A 96 -10.90 -1.34 -11.32
N ASP A 97 -11.34 -0.43 -10.46
CA ASP A 97 -11.01 1.00 -10.53
C ASP A 97 -10.32 1.46 -9.23
N PHE A 98 -9.92 2.73 -9.20
CA PHE A 98 -9.27 3.32 -8.02
C PHE A 98 -10.14 3.22 -6.75
N LYS A 99 -11.46 3.40 -6.87
CA LYS A 99 -12.39 3.30 -5.73
C LYS A 99 -12.40 1.88 -5.17
N MET A 100 -12.36 0.87 -6.02
CA MET A 100 -12.27 -0.52 -5.63
C MET A 100 -10.93 -0.82 -4.94
N CYS A 101 -9.82 -0.26 -5.42
CA CYS A 101 -8.52 -0.37 -4.75
C CYS A 101 -8.56 0.16 -3.31
N LEU A 102 -9.16 1.33 -3.09
CA LEU A 102 -9.35 1.88 -1.74
C LEU A 102 -10.25 0.99 -0.86
N LYS A 103 -11.27 0.35 -1.45
CA LYS A 103 -12.12 -0.61 -0.74
C LYS A 103 -11.34 -1.85 -0.32
N PHE A 104 -10.49 -2.40 -1.20
CA PHE A 104 -9.63 -3.53 -0.85
C PHE A 104 -8.71 -3.21 0.33
N ILE A 105 -8.08 -2.03 0.32
CA ILE A 105 -7.25 -1.59 1.44
C ILE A 105 -8.09 -1.49 2.72
N SER A 106 -9.25 -0.82 2.66
CA SER A 106 -10.14 -0.67 3.81
C SER A 106 -10.58 -2.03 4.39
N GLU A 107 -10.93 -2.99 3.53
CA GLU A 107 -11.29 -4.34 3.93
C GLU A 107 -10.10 -5.13 4.48
N ALA A 108 -8.92 -5.01 3.89
CA ALA A 108 -7.72 -5.65 4.42
C ALA A 108 -7.38 -5.10 5.82
N ARG A 109 -7.48 -3.79 6.03
CA ARG A 109 -7.30 -3.16 7.35
C ARG A 109 -8.33 -3.65 8.36
N SER A 110 -9.61 -3.78 7.99
CA SER A 110 -10.64 -4.31 8.89
C SER A 110 -10.41 -5.78 9.27
N LYS A 111 -9.71 -6.53 8.41
CA LYS A 111 -9.26 -7.91 8.64
C LYS A 111 -7.90 -8.02 9.32
N GLY A 112 -7.30 -6.89 9.74
CA GLY A 112 -6.11 -6.88 10.57
C GLY A 112 -4.80 -6.65 9.83
N LEU A 113 -4.80 -6.32 8.53
CA LEU A 113 -3.60 -5.97 7.80
C LEU A 113 -2.90 -4.77 8.46
N LYS A 114 -1.66 -4.93 8.91
CA LYS A 114 -0.87 -3.85 9.53
C LYS A 114 0.13 -3.26 8.56
N ALA A 115 0.77 -4.07 7.73
CA ALA A 115 1.81 -3.67 6.78
C ALA A 115 1.45 -2.37 6.04
N PRO A 116 2.36 -1.37 5.98
CA PRO A 116 2.16 -0.19 5.15
C PRO A 116 1.79 -0.57 3.72
N VAL A 117 0.82 0.15 3.14
CA VAL A 117 0.40 -0.05 1.76
C VAL A 117 0.72 1.22 0.98
N ILE A 118 1.48 1.07 -0.11
CA ILE A 118 1.79 2.11 -1.08
C ILE A 118 0.93 1.84 -2.31
N LEU A 119 0.21 2.84 -2.78
CA LEU A 119 -0.51 2.76 -4.05
C LEU A 119 0.46 3.10 -5.18
N MET A 120 0.63 2.17 -6.12
CA MET A 120 1.40 2.37 -7.34
C MET A 120 0.43 2.54 -8.49
N GLY A 121 0.59 3.61 -9.26
CA GLY A 121 -0.27 3.91 -10.40
C GLY A 121 0.17 5.18 -11.11
N LYS A 122 -0.39 5.42 -12.30
CA LYS A 122 -0.26 6.69 -13.01
C LYS A 122 -1.36 7.67 -12.62
#